data_AF-A0A319E9M0-F1
#
_entry.id   AF-A0A319E9M0-F1
#
_cell.length_a   1.000
_cell.length_b   1.000
_cell.length_c   1.000
_cell.angle_alpha   90.00
_cell.angle_beta   90.00
_cell.angle_gamma   90.00
#
_symmetry.space_group_name_H-M   'P 1'
#
loop_
_entity.id
_entity.type
_entity.pdbx_description
1 polymer ?
#
loop_
_entity_poly.entity_id
_entity_poly.type
_entity_poly.pdbx_seq_one_letter_code
_entity_poly.pdbx_strand_id
1 'polypeptide(L)'
;MSNLPSHASPSFTAQAAPSHSVEELSIGTDHAASLPLGSRVDELRDNAVNQPDSTESDRGDVTPAVPASLLSPSFTPPATPGGTFNPAKLLQQTQQSTHTKAPKLLPRLPEVECIVRARIPTTTGAEMFLHLYHNDLDNKEHLAIVFGNTIRSRSLDKVRPGETEMDRMIRGAYAGKLHPGRVSSWYDDGNAEGAAGKQGRSEITDGGPVSAESTLAQSSPSQAPLVRIHSECYTGETAWSARCDCGEQLDEAARLMSFPLEELAEIASQHAVPVPSNASGGVIVYLRQEGRGIGLGEKLKAYNLQDLGSDTVEANLLLRHPADARSYGLATAILVDLGLGEDSNPHGIRLLTNNPDKVRAIEGANREVVVKERVPMIPLAWRSGGKQGIKSLEVEGYLRTKIAKMGHMIE
;
A
#
# COMPACT_ATOMS: atom_id res chain seq x y z
N MET A 1 -8.07 18.74 23.50
CA MET A 1 -7.87 18.17 22.14
C MET A 1 -6.53 17.46 22.18
N SER A 2 -6.52 16.15 22.47
CA SER A 2 -5.29 15.48 22.94
C SER A 2 -5.20 13.98 22.66
N ASN A 3 -6.22 13.36 22.07
CA ASN A 3 -6.23 11.94 21.66
C ASN A 3 -6.66 11.82 20.19
N LEU A 4 -5.80 12.29 19.28
CA LEU A 4 -5.83 11.93 17.87
C LEU A 4 -4.45 11.35 17.52
N PRO A 5 -4.35 10.12 16.96
CA PRO A 5 -3.08 9.63 16.43
C PRO A 5 -2.64 10.48 15.24
N SER A 6 -1.35 10.45 14.91
CA SER A 6 -0.66 11.37 13.99
C SER A 6 -1.25 11.51 12.57
N HIS A 7 -2.13 10.60 12.16
CA HIS A 7 -2.77 10.58 10.84
C HIS A 7 -4.29 10.81 10.89
N ALA A 8 -4.90 10.83 12.08
CA ALA A 8 -6.32 11.12 12.25
C ALA A 8 -6.57 12.63 12.18
N SER A 9 -6.90 13.13 10.99
CA SER A 9 -7.61 14.39 10.85
C SER A 9 -8.86 14.35 11.76
N PRO A 10 -9.21 15.45 12.47
CA PRO A 10 -10.53 15.54 13.08
C PRO A 10 -11.58 15.34 11.97
N SER A 11 -12.61 14.55 12.26
CA SER A 11 -13.54 14.04 11.24
C SER A 11 -14.51 15.13 10.75
N PHE A 12 -13.99 16.07 9.96
CA PHE A 12 -14.78 16.93 9.11
C PHE A 12 -15.50 16.06 8.09
N THR A 13 -16.83 16.01 8.17
CA THR A 13 -17.65 15.47 7.09
C THR A 13 -17.34 16.23 5.81
N ALA A 14 -17.13 15.52 4.70
CA ALA A 14 -16.99 16.16 3.39
C ALA A 14 -18.21 17.07 3.16
N GLN A 15 -17.96 18.36 2.95
CA GLN A 15 -19.03 19.29 2.61
C GLN A 15 -19.55 18.92 1.22
N ALA A 16 -20.87 18.80 1.08
CA ALA A 16 -21.48 18.75 -0.24
C ALA A 16 -21.09 20.01 -1.02
N ALA A 17 -20.79 19.86 -2.31
CA ALA A 17 -20.32 20.97 -3.14
C ALA A 17 -21.34 22.12 -3.12
N PRO A 18 -20.96 23.35 -2.70
CA PRO A 18 -21.90 24.45 -2.55
C PRO A 18 -22.37 24.96 -3.92
N SER A 19 -23.66 24.76 -4.22
CA SER A 19 -24.29 25.16 -5.48
C SER A 19 -24.71 26.64 -5.46
N HIS A 20 -23.75 27.56 -5.35
CA HIS A 20 -24.02 29.01 -5.35
C HIS A 20 -23.13 29.80 -6.31
N SER A 21 -23.71 30.86 -6.87
CA SER A 21 -23.12 31.76 -7.85
C SER A 21 -22.01 32.63 -7.25
N VAL A 22 -21.00 32.93 -8.05
CA VAL A 22 -19.87 33.79 -7.66
C VAL A 22 -20.28 35.26 -7.74
N GLU A 23 -20.57 35.88 -6.60
CA GLU A 23 -20.46 37.33 -6.39
C GLU A 23 -20.37 37.63 -4.87
N GLU A 24 -19.92 38.85 -4.53
CA GLU A 24 -19.73 39.39 -3.17
C GLU A 24 -18.82 38.62 -2.18
N LEU A 25 -17.51 38.90 -2.23
CA LEU A 25 -16.66 38.98 -1.03
C LEU A 25 -15.85 40.29 -1.07
N SER A 26 -16.44 41.37 -0.58
CA SER A 26 -15.79 42.68 -0.45
C SER A 26 -14.91 42.76 0.81
N ILE A 27 -13.63 43.10 0.63
CA ILE A 27 -12.68 43.40 1.71
C ILE A 27 -12.18 44.83 1.50
N GLY A 28 -12.24 45.68 2.52
CA GLY A 28 -11.85 47.09 2.42
C GLY A 28 -10.90 47.54 3.53
N THR A 29 -9.96 48.42 3.14
CA THR A 29 -9.22 49.40 3.97
C THR A 29 -8.39 48.89 5.17
N ASP A 30 -7.10 49.19 5.35
CA ASP A 30 -6.14 49.99 4.55
C ASP A 30 -4.68 49.49 4.88
N HIS A 31 -3.52 50.14 4.67
CA HIS A 31 -3.20 51.56 4.49
C HIS A 31 -1.94 51.81 3.63
N ALA A 32 -2.01 52.89 2.84
CA ALA A 32 -0.98 53.63 2.08
C ALA A 32 0.51 53.18 2.04
N ALA A 33 1.01 52.97 0.81
CA ALA A 33 2.31 53.47 0.32
C ALA A 33 2.18 53.79 -1.19
N SER A 34 2.97 54.72 -1.75
CA SER A 34 2.65 55.37 -3.05
C SER A 34 3.84 55.63 -3.98
N LEU A 35 3.54 56.13 -5.21
CA LEU A 35 4.42 56.64 -6.29
C LEU A 35 4.80 55.59 -7.39
N PRO A 36 5.14 56.00 -8.65
CA PRO A 36 4.13 56.24 -9.69
C PRO A 36 4.53 55.81 -11.14
N LEU A 37 3.77 56.29 -12.15
CA LEU A 37 3.95 56.15 -13.62
C LEU A 37 3.68 54.73 -14.21
N GLY A 38 3.11 54.61 -15.43
CA GLY A 38 2.54 55.65 -16.29
C GLY A 38 2.17 55.16 -17.70
N SER A 39 0.96 55.54 -18.17
CA SER A 39 0.50 55.56 -19.58
C SER A 39 0.83 54.38 -20.51
N ARG A 40 -0.20 53.62 -20.91
CA ARG A 40 -0.85 53.83 -22.23
C ARG A 40 -2.24 53.18 -22.29
N VAL A 41 -3.03 53.60 -23.27
CA VAL A 41 -4.44 53.24 -23.51
C VAL A 41 -4.60 52.96 -25.01
N ASP A 42 -5.71 52.32 -25.36
CA ASP A 42 -6.29 52.14 -26.71
C ASP A 42 -5.59 51.19 -27.70
N GLU A 43 -6.35 50.15 -28.08
CA GLU A 43 -6.49 49.48 -29.39
C GLU A 43 -7.03 48.04 -29.13
N LEU A 44 -8.15 47.56 -29.70
CA LEU A 44 -9.13 48.09 -30.66
C LEU A 44 -10.56 47.64 -30.26
N ARG A 45 -11.59 48.23 -30.88
CA ARG A 45 -13.01 47.91 -30.63
C ARG A 45 -13.78 47.68 -31.93
N ASP A 46 -14.85 46.89 -31.83
CA ASP A 46 -15.99 46.75 -32.74
C ASP A 46 -15.74 46.22 -34.18
N ASN A 47 -16.43 45.13 -34.52
CA ASN A 47 -17.31 45.07 -35.69
C ASN A 47 -18.42 44.02 -35.47
N ALA A 48 -19.55 44.14 -36.16
CA ALA A 48 -20.85 43.81 -35.57
C ALA A 48 -21.83 42.98 -36.44
N VAL A 49 -22.73 42.28 -35.73
CA VAL A 49 -24.12 41.92 -36.13
C VAL A 49 -24.34 41.03 -37.37
N ASN A 50 -24.93 39.85 -37.14
CA ASN A 50 -26.26 39.51 -37.66
C ASN A 50 -26.88 38.26 -36.98
N GLN A 51 -28.18 38.30 -36.73
CA GLN A 51 -29.07 37.14 -36.52
C GLN A 51 -30.06 37.05 -37.70
N PRO A 52 -30.86 35.97 -37.79
CA PRO A 52 -32.24 36.11 -37.30
C PRO A 52 -32.74 34.92 -36.46
N ASP A 53 -33.95 35.09 -35.93
CA ASP A 53 -34.58 34.31 -34.86
C ASP A 53 -35.45 33.13 -35.37
N SER A 54 -35.63 32.08 -34.55
CA SER A 54 -36.70 31.06 -34.69
C SER A 54 -36.81 30.17 -33.43
N THR A 55 -37.97 29.57 -33.19
CA THR A 55 -38.49 29.28 -31.84
C THR A 55 -38.72 27.81 -31.46
N GLU A 56 -38.88 27.59 -30.15
CA GLU A 56 -39.49 26.43 -29.42
C GLU A 56 -38.67 25.15 -29.13
N SER A 57 -38.79 24.72 -27.85
CA SER A 57 -38.61 23.38 -27.23
C SER A 57 -37.54 22.40 -27.78
N ASP A 58 -36.64 21.87 -26.94
CA ASP A 58 -37.02 20.83 -25.95
C ASP A 58 -36.09 20.78 -24.71
N ARG A 59 -36.50 20.06 -23.64
CA ARG A 59 -35.71 19.78 -22.42
C ARG A 59 -35.00 18.43 -22.52
N GLY A 60 -33.81 18.42 -23.13
CA GLY A 60 -32.86 17.30 -23.03
C GLY A 60 -31.73 17.61 -22.04
N ASP A 61 -31.57 16.78 -21.01
CA ASP A 61 -30.39 16.83 -20.13
C ASP A 61 -29.20 16.14 -20.81
N VAL A 62 -28.54 16.87 -21.71
CA VAL A 62 -27.46 16.34 -22.56
C VAL A 62 -26.14 16.41 -21.80
N THR A 63 -25.77 15.28 -21.17
CA THR A 63 -24.40 15.06 -20.68
C THR A 63 -23.42 15.31 -21.85
N PRO A 64 -22.44 16.22 -21.70
CA PRO A 64 -21.57 16.59 -22.81
C PRO A 64 -20.74 15.38 -23.27
N ALA A 65 -20.81 15.07 -24.57
CA ALA A 65 -20.11 13.92 -25.14
C ALA A 65 -18.60 14.01 -24.89
N VAL A 66 -18.03 12.94 -24.33
CA VAL A 66 -16.63 12.89 -23.89
C VAL A 66 -15.69 13.22 -25.06
N PRO A 67 -14.78 14.20 -24.93
CA PRO A 67 -13.97 14.66 -26.05
C PRO A 67 -13.04 13.56 -26.57
N ALA A 68 -12.96 13.43 -27.90
CA ALA A 68 -12.12 12.44 -28.59
C ALA A 68 -10.60 12.55 -28.24
N SER A 69 -10.19 13.67 -27.66
CA SER A 69 -8.84 13.97 -27.17
C SER A 69 -8.34 13.08 -26.02
N LEU A 70 -9.18 12.20 -25.43
CA LEU A 70 -8.72 11.23 -24.42
C LEU A 70 -7.78 10.14 -24.95
N LEU A 71 -7.54 10.07 -26.26
CA LEU A 71 -6.57 9.17 -26.91
C LEU A 71 -5.11 9.54 -26.56
N SER A 72 -4.70 9.19 -25.35
CA SER A 72 -3.29 9.20 -24.93
C SER A 72 -2.51 8.13 -25.75
N PRO A 73 -1.41 8.46 -26.43
CA PRO A 73 -0.73 7.53 -27.33
C PRO A 73 0.16 6.53 -26.55
N SER A 74 -0.40 5.38 -26.22
CA SER A 74 0.32 4.26 -25.57
C SER A 74 0.01 2.91 -26.24
N PHE A 75 1.01 2.35 -26.93
CA PHE A 75 1.12 0.96 -27.37
C PHE A 75 -0.12 0.32 -28.04
N THR A 76 -0.45 0.77 -29.26
CA THR A 76 -1.41 0.09 -30.13
C THR A 76 -0.83 -1.21 -30.69
N PRO A 77 -1.40 -2.40 -30.44
CA PRO A 77 -1.24 -3.52 -31.37
C PRO A 77 -1.87 -3.14 -32.72
N PRO A 78 -1.43 -3.72 -33.85
CA PRO A 78 -1.92 -3.33 -35.17
C PRO A 78 -3.44 -3.52 -35.28
N ALA A 79 -4.15 -2.47 -35.66
CA ALA A 79 -5.61 -2.45 -35.65
C ALA A 79 -6.20 -3.29 -36.79
N THR A 80 -7.05 -4.24 -36.44
CA THR A 80 -7.94 -4.90 -37.41
C THR A 80 -8.89 -3.85 -38.02
N PRO A 81 -8.91 -3.63 -39.34
CA PRO A 81 -9.75 -2.60 -39.94
C PRO A 81 -11.22 -3.03 -39.99
N GLY A 82 -12.12 -2.11 -39.62
CA GLY A 82 -13.57 -2.26 -39.84
C GLY A 82 -14.38 -2.75 -38.63
N GLY A 83 -14.62 -1.87 -37.65
CA GLY A 83 -15.59 -2.12 -36.58
C GLY A 83 -16.02 -0.83 -35.89
N THR A 84 -17.32 -0.50 -35.92
CA THR A 84 -17.88 0.61 -35.15
C THR A 84 -17.94 0.24 -33.67
N PHE A 85 -17.19 0.97 -32.85
CA PHE A 85 -17.04 0.68 -31.42
C PHE A 85 -18.31 1.07 -30.65
N ASN A 86 -19.14 0.08 -30.33
CA ASN A 86 -20.36 0.28 -29.53
C ASN A 86 -20.09 -0.09 -28.05
N PRO A 87 -20.00 0.89 -27.12
CA PRO A 87 -19.69 0.62 -25.71
C PRO A 87 -20.76 -0.24 -25.03
N ALA A 88 -22.05 -0.16 -25.43
CA ALA A 88 -23.11 -0.97 -24.86
C ALA A 88 -22.92 -2.48 -25.13
N LYS A 89 -22.33 -2.86 -26.28
CA LYS A 89 -21.96 -4.26 -26.54
C LYS A 89 -20.80 -4.74 -25.67
N LEU A 90 -19.82 -3.89 -25.40
CA LEU A 90 -18.70 -4.22 -24.50
C LEU A 90 -19.20 -4.40 -23.07
N LEU A 91 -20.07 -3.49 -22.60
CA LEU A 91 -20.74 -3.58 -21.31
C LEU A 91 -21.54 -4.88 -21.19
N GLN A 92 -22.38 -5.24 -22.18
CA GLN A 92 -23.11 -6.52 -22.18
C GLN A 92 -22.19 -7.75 -22.16
N GLN A 93 -21.06 -7.74 -22.87
CA GLN A 93 -20.09 -8.85 -22.83
C GLN A 93 -19.43 -8.97 -21.45
N THR A 94 -19.12 -7.86 -20.77
CA THR A 94 -18.56 -7.89 -19.40
C THR A 94 -19.59 -8.15 -18.31
N GLN A 95 -20.87 -7.84 -18.53
CA GLN A 95 -21.96 -8.28 -17.64
C GLN A 95 -22.15 -9.80 -17.64
N GLN A 96 -21.70 -10.49 -18.70
CA GLN A 96 -21.68 -11.96 -18.76
C GLN A 96 -20.41 -12.60 -18.19
N SER A 97 -19.32 -11.84 -17.94
CA SER A 97 -18.08 -12.39 -17.38
C SER A 97 -18.17 -12.56 -15.87
N THR A 98 -18.81 -13.64 -15.42
CA THR A 98 -18.85 -14.06 -14.01
C THR A 98 -17.47 -14.53 -13.52
N HIS A 99 -17.24 -14.41 -12.20
CA HIS A 99 -15.96 -14.70 -11.54
C HIS A 99 -15.50 -16.15 -11.71
N THR A 100 -14.67 -16.37 -12.72
CA THR A 100 -14.17 -17.70 -13.11
C THR A 100 -12.69 -17.72 -13.51
N LYS A 101 -12.06 -16.56 -13.77
CA LYS A 101 -10.65 -16.49 -14.15
C LYS A 101 -9.78 -16.37 -12.89
N ALA A 102 -9.08 -17.45 -12.56
CA ALA A 102 -8.11 -17.49 -11.46
C ALA A 102 -7.05 -16.39 -11.58
N PRO A 103 -6.46 -15.92 -10.46
CA PRO A 103 -5.40 -14.92 -10.50
C PRO A 103 -4.25 -15.36 -11.41
N LYS A 104 -3.69 -14.40 -12.17
CA LYS A 104 -2.60 -14.67 -13.12
C LYS A 104 -1.29 -14.93 -12.37
N LEU A 105 -1.08 -16.17 -11.95
CA LEU A 105 0.20 -16.64 -11.42
C LEU A 105 1.31 -16.45 -12.47
N LEU A 106 2.53 -16.19 -12.00
CA LEU A 106 3.72 -16.14 -12.85
C LEU A 106 4.27 -17.57 -13.00
N PRO A 107 4.87 -17.93 -14.16
CA PRO A 107 5.41 -19.28 -14.40
C PRO A 107 6.70 -19.57 -13.61
N ARG A 108 7.38 -18.51 -13.13
CA ARG A 108 8.40 -18.54 -12.08
C ARG A 108 8.17 -17.36 -11.15
N LEU A 109 8.70 -17.43 -9.93
CA LEU A 109 8.86 -16.23 -9.12
C LEU A 109 9.89 -15.27 -9.76
N PRO A 110 9.73 -13.94 -9.56
CA PRO A 110 10.77 -12.98 -9.89
C PRO A 110 11.95 -13.14 -8.95
N GLU A 111 13.13 -12.75 -9.41
CA GLU A 111 14.32 -12.61 -8.56
C GLU A 111 14.21 -11.30 -7.78
N VAL A 112 14.55 -11.34 -6.49
CA VAL A 112 14.50 -10.18 -5.59
C VAL A 112 15.77 -10.10 -4.75
N GLU A 113 16.23 -8.89 -4.47
CA GLU A 113 17.34 -8.64 -3.56
C GLU A 113 17.00 -7.49 -2.61
N CYS A 114 17.14 -7.73 -1.30
CA CYS A 114 17.05 -6.68 -0.30
C CYS A 114 18.31 -5.79 -0.38
N ILE A 115 18.15 -4.60 -0.95
CA ILE A 115 19.21 -3.62 -1.19
C ILE A 115 19.76 -3.11 0.14
N VAL A 116 18.87 -2.74 1.07
CA VAL A 116 19.18 -2.05 2.34
C VAL A 116 18.07 -2.28 3.38
N ARG A 117 18.44 -2.29 4.67
CA ARG A 117 17.51 -2.32 5.81
C ARG A 117 17.78 -1.18 6.80
N ALA A 118 16.75 -0.46 7.23
CA ALA A 118 16.84 0.58 8.26
C ALA A 118 15.82 0.37 9.39
N ARG A 119 16.24 0.55 10.66
CA ARG A 119 15.33 0.63 11.81
C ARG A 119 14.62 1.99 11.80
N ILE A 120 13.30 1.99 11.87
CA ILE A 120 12.49 3.20 11.97
C ILE A 120 11.92 3.30 13.40
N PRO A 121 12.24 4.36 14.17
CA PRO A 121 11.58 4.63 15.44
C PRO A 121 10.08 4.88 15.23
N THR A 122 9.23 4.20 15.99
CA THR A 122 7.77 4.39 15.98
C THR A 122 7.33 5.20 17.20
N THR A 123 6.18 5.87 17.10
CA THR A 123 5.57 6.61 18.22
C THR A 123 5.01 5.70 19.32
N THR A 124 4.79 4.43 19.02
CA THR A 124 4.35 3.37 19.95
C THR A 124 5.51 2.63 20.62
N GLY A 125 6.77 2.92 20.25
CA GLY A 125 7.96 2.21 20.75
C GLY A 125 8.22 0.84 20.09
N ALA A 126 7.28 0.33 19.27
CA ALA A 126 7.41 -0.89 18.49
C ALA A 126 8.69 -0.92 17.63
N GLU A 127 9.41 -2.04 17.63
CA GLU A 127 10.60 -2.20 16.80
C GLU A 127 10.21 -2.52 15.35
N MET A 128 10.40 -1.53 14.47
CA MET A 128 10.01 -1.58 13.05
C MET A 128 11.23 -1.38 12.15
N PHE A 129 11.31 -2.14 11.06
CA PHE A 129 12.38 -2.10 10.08
C PHE A 129 11.82 -2.01 8.66
N LEU A 130 12.30 -1.05 7.87
CA LEU A 130 12.06 -1.02 6.43
C LEU A 130 13.16 -1.78 5.70
N HIS A 131 12.76 -2.73 4.86
CA HIS A 131 13.61 -3.44 3.92
C HIS A 131 13.25 -2.99 2.50
N LEU A 132 14.23 -2.52 1.73
CA LEU A 132 14.04 -2.04 0.35
C LEU A 132 14.49 -3.13 -0.63
N TYR A 133 13.66 -3.47 -1.60
CA TYR A 133 13.87 -4.58 -2.54
C TYR A 133 14.01 -4.12 -3.99
N HIS A 134 15.09 -4.55 -4.64
CA HIS A 134 15.21 -4.58 -6.10
C HIS A 134 14.58 -5.88 -6.65
N ASN A 135 14.19 -5.88 -7.93
CA ASN A 135 13.58 -7.05 -8.57
C ASN A 135 13.80 -7.07 -10.10
N ASP A 136 13.63 -8.24 -10.73
CA ASP A 136 13.80 -8.45 -12.18
C ASP A 136 12.51 -8.30 -13.02
N LEU A 137 11.37 -7.98 -12.39
CA LEU A 137 10.05 -7.93 -13.03
C LEU A 137 9.59 -6.50 -13.37
N ASP A 138 9.93 -5.51 -12.55
CA ASP A 138 9.74 -4.10 -12.86
C ASP A 138 10.88 -3.20 -12.34
N ASN A 139 11.02 -2.02 -12.95
CA ASN A 139 12.06 -1.03 -12.59
C ASN A 139 11.71 -0.24 -11.31
N LYS A 140 11.07 -0.87 -10.32
CA LYS A 140 10.68 -0.22 -9.06
C LYS A 140 11.32 -0.90 -7.86
N GLU A 141 11.56 -0.08 -6.84
CA GLU A 141 11.94 -0.55 -5.51
C GLU A 141 10.68 -0.80 -4.69
N HIS A 142 10.51 -2.01 -4.16
CA HIS A 142 9.37 -2.37 -3.31
C HIS A 142 9.80 -2.47 -1.84
N LEU A 143 8.86 -2.42 -0.90
CA LEU A 143 9.18 -2.34 0.52
C LEU A 143 8.61 -3.54 1.30
N ALA A 144 9.34 -4.00 2.31
CA ALA A 144 8.77 -4.80 3.40
C ALA A 144 8.96 -4.08 4.74
N ILE A 145 7.85 -3.76 5.38
CA ILE A 145 7.80 -3.20 6.74
C ILE A 145 7.74 -4.41 7.69
N VAL A 146 8.82 -4.66 8.42
CA VAL A 146 8.96 -5.79 9.33
C VAL A 146 8.87 -5.30 10.78
N PHE A 147 8.07 -6.00 11.58
CA PHE A 147 7.83 -5.71 13.00
C PHE A 147 8.46 -6.82 13.85
N GLY A 148 9.30 -6.44 14.81
CA GLY A 148 10.16 -7.33 15.58
C GLY A 148 11.49 -7.67 14.88
N ASN A 149 12.36 -8.40 15.59
CA ASN A 149 13.74 -8.71 15.17
C ASN A 149 13.92 -10.14 14.62
N THR A 150 12.87 -10.96 14.62
CA THR A 150 12.89 -12.40 14.29
C THR A 150 12.97 -12.68 12.79
N ILE A 151 12.32 -11.85 11.98
CA ILE A 151 12.18 -12.02 10.53
C ILE A 151 13.33 -11.28 9.84
N ARG A 152 14.09 -11.98 9.00
CA ARG A 152 15.33 -11.46 8.37
C ARG A 152 15.42 -11.87 6.90
N SER A 153 15.97 -10.98 6.09
CA SER A 153 16.19 -11.21 4.65
C SER A 153 17.47 -12.02 4.41
N ARG A 154 17.35 -13.11 3.65
CA ARG A 154 18.48 -13.96 3.24
C ARG A 154 19.45 -13.21 2.33
N SER A 155 18.93 -12.47 1.35
CA SER A 155 19.74 -11.66 0.42
C SER A 155 20.40 -10.46 1.10
N LEU A 156 19.76 -9.85 2.12
CA LEU A 156 20.40 -8.87 2.99
C LEU A 156 21.56 -9.50 3.77
N ASP A 157 21.32 -10.59 4.48
CA ASP A 157 22.31 -11.16 5.39
C ASP A 157 23.46 -11.88 4.68
N LYS A 158 23.31 -12.24 3.40
CA LYS A 158 24.40 -12.72 2.55
C LYS A 158 25.55 -11.70 2.48
N VAL A 159 26.79 -12.18 2.66
CA VAL A 159 28.01 -11.38 2.46
C VAL A 159 28.24 -11.18 0.96
N ARG A 160 28.49 -9.94 0.53
CA ARG A 160 28.79 -9.62 -0.88
C ARG A 160 30.30 -9.65 -1.15
N PRO A 161 30.76 -10.06 -2.36
CA PRO A 161 32.20 -10.06 -2.68
C PRO A 161 32.81 -8.65 -2.57
N GLY A 162 33.87 -8.50 -1.78
CA GLY A 162 34.55 -7.22 -1.55
C GLY A 162 33.86 -6.28 -0.55
N GLU A 163 32.76 -6.70 0.09
CA GLU A 163 32.06 -5.94 1.13
C GLU A 163 32.89 -5.85 2.43
N THR A 164 33.03 -4.66 3.00
CA THR A 164 33.62 -4.49 4.35
C THR A 164 32.53 -4.61 5.43
N GLU A 165 32.93 -4.87 6.68
CA GLU A 165 31.99 -4.84 7.83
C GLU A 165 31.27 -3.48 7.96
N MET A 166 31.90 -2.38 7.54
CA MET A 166 31.25 -1.06 7.53
C MET A 166 30.19 -0.96 6.43
N ASP A 167 30.48 -1.40 5.21
CA ASP A 167 29.49 -1.44 4.12
C ASP A 167 28.30 -2.32 4.49
N ARG A 168 28.58 -3.46 5.11
CA ARG A 168 27.59 -4.41 5.62
C ARG A 168 26.70 -3.79 6.71
N MET A 169 27.28 -3.00 7.63
CA MET A 169 26.51 -2.24 8.63
C MET A 169 25.71 -1.08 8.01
N ILE A 170 26.27 -0.33 7.05
CA ILE A 170 25.58 0.74 6.30
C ILE A 170 24.38 0.18 5.53
N ARG A 171 24.55 -0.98 4.88
CA ARG A 171 23.50 -1.75 4.22
C ARG A 171 22.44 -2.27 5.18
N GLY A 172 22.74 -2.30 6.48
CA GLY A 172 21.82 -2.74 7.52
C GLY A 172 21.86 -4.24 7.81
N ALA A 173 22.81 -4.98 7.25
CA ALA A 173 22.95 -6.43 7.39
C ALA A 173 23.66 -6.83 8.72
N TYR A 174 23.09 -6.40 9.84
CA TYR A 174 23.65 -6.57 11.20
C TYR A 174 22.69 -7.30 12.17
N ALA A 175 23.19 -7.76 13.31
CA ALA A 175 22.41 -8.22 14.46
C ALA A 175 22.47 -7.20 15.62
N GLY A 176 21.51 -7.23 16.55
CA GLY A 176 21.45 -6.25 17.65
C GLY A 176 21.17 -4.82 17.18
N LYS A 177 21.72 -3.81 17.88
CA LYS A 177 21.49 -2.38 17.61
C LYS A 177 22.79 -1.68 17.18
N LEU A 178 22.68 -0.72 16.27
CA LEU A 178 23.84 0.12 15.90
C LEU A 178 24.09 1.18 16.98
N HIS A 179 25.35 1.38 17.31
CA HIS A 179 25.85 2.44 18.19
C HIS A 179 27.13 3.05 17.59
N PRO A 180 27.50 4.29 17.95
CA PRO A 180 28.80 4.85 17.58
C PRO A 180 29.95 3.95 18.03
N GLY A 181 30.99 3.83 17.20
CA GLY A 181 32.18 3.01 17.50
C GLY A 181 32.00 1.50 17.32
N ARG A 182 30.84 1.01 16.86
CA ARG A 182 30.64 -0.42 16.54
C ARG A 182 31.50 -0.84 15.35
N VAL A 183 32.13 -2.03 15.43
CA VAL A 183 33.07 -2.55 14.41
C VAL A 183 32.67 -3.88 13.77
N SER A 184 31.67 -4.58 14.32
CA SER A 184 31.21 -5.90 13.85
C SER A 184 29.71 -5.88 13.56
N SER A 185 29.30 -6.35 12.38
CA SER A 185 27.89 -6.54 12.03
C SER A 185 27.24 -7.73 12.75
N TRP A 186 28.05 -8.70 13.20
CA TRP A 186 27.60 -10.00 13.70
C TRP A 186 27.23 -10.00 15.18
N TYR A 187 28.02 -9.31 16.00
CA TYR A 187 27.88 -9.27 17.46
C TYR A 187 27.61 -7.85 17.96
N ASP A 188 26.96 -7.75 19.12
CA ASP A 188 26.55 -6.50 19.78
C ASP A 188 27.26 -6.42 21.14
N ASP A 189 28.56 -6.08 21.09
CA ASP A 189 29.48 -6.16 22.22
C ASP A 189 29.08 -5.24 23.38
N GLY A 190 28.30 -4.19 23.09
CA GLY A 190 27.80 -3.21 24.07
C GLY A 190 26.83 -3.79 25.11
N ASN A 191 26.35 -5.02 24.94
CA ASN A 191 25.44 -5.66 25.89
C ASN A 191 26.16 -6.51 26.96
N ALA A 192 27.50 -6.64 26.90
CA ALA A 192 28.28 -7.48 27.81
C ALA A 192 28.32 -6.96 29.26
N GLU A 193 28.29 -5.64 29.47
CA GLU A 193 28.41 -5.04 30.80
C GLU A 193 27.19 -5.28 31.71
N GLY A 194 26.03 -5.60 31.13
CA GLY A 194 24.81 -5.94 31.89
C GLY A 194 24.80 -7.35 32.48
N ALA A 195 25.70 -8.24 32.05
CA ALA A 195 25.69 -9.67 32.41
C ALA A 195 26.95 -10.15 33.16
N ALA A 196 27.90 -9.26 33.46
CA ALA A 196 29.18 -9.56 34.14
C ALA A 196 29.02 -9.86 35.66
N GLY A 197 28.04 -10.71 36.01
CA GLY A 197 27.52 -10.88 37.36
C GLY A 197 27.95 -12.13 38.14
N LYS A 198 28.80 -13.03 37.57
CA LYS A 198 29.50 -14.11 38.31
C LYS A 198 30.62 -14.79 37.50
N GLN A 199 31.84 -14.62 38.01
CA GLN A 199 33.06 -15.45 37.94
C GLN A 199 33.11 -16.64 36.94
N GLY A 200 34.14 -16.64 36.07
CA GLY A 200 34.49 -17.76 35.19
C GLY A 200 35.79 -17.57 34.40
N ARG A 201 36.90 -17.21 35.07
CA ARG A 201 38.20 -16.99 34.40
C ARG A 201 38.76 -18.30 33.82
N SER A 202 38.95 -18.34 32.51
CA SER A 202 39.83 -19.29 31.82
C SER A 202 40.63 -18.56 30.76
N GLU A 203 41.85 -19.01 30.48
CA GLU A 203 42.84 -18.28 29.69
C GLU A 203 42.87 -18.80 28.25
N ILE A 204 42.92 -17.89 27.27
CA ILE A 204 42.93 -18.23 25.84
C ILE A 204 44.37 -18.27 25.33
N THR A 205 44.78 -19.42 24.80
CA THR A 205 46.03 -19.59 24.05
C THR A 205 45.74 -19.93 22.59
N ASP A 206 46.15 -19.01 21.71
CA ASP A 206 46.63 -19.15 20.32
C ASP A 206 46.06 -20.21 19.33
N GLY A 207 45.90 -19.78 18.08
CA GLY A 207 46.16 -20.61 16.89
C GLY A 207 45.16 -21.69 16.46
N GLY A 208 44.10 -21.33 15.73
CA GLY A 208 43.37 -22.29 14.90
C GLY A 208 42.13 -21.74 14.16
N PRO A 209 41.90 -22.07 12.88
CA PRO A 209 40.69 -21.67 12.16
C PRO A 209 39.52 -22.57 12.56
N VAL A 210 38.81 -22.21 13.64
CA VAL A 210 37.57 -22.90 14.03
C VAL A 210 36.44 -22.55 13.08
N SER A 211 35.99 -23.54 12.31
CA SER A 211 34.73 -23.51 11.55
C SER A 211 33.54 -23.41 12.50
N ALA A 212 33.25 -22.21 12.98
CA ALA A 212 32.10 -21.92 13.83
C ALA A 212 30.87 -21.68 12.94
N GLU A 213 30.14 -22.76 12.64
CA GLU A 213 28.71 -22.66 12.34
C GLU A 213 28.04 -22.05 13.58
N SER A 214 27.91 -20.72 13.60
CA SER A 214 27.27 -20.01 14.70
C SER A 214 25.79 -20.30 14.64
N THR A 215 25.37 -21.33 15.38
CA THR A 215 23.98 -21.74 15.58
C THR A 215 23.24 -20.69 16.40
N LEU A 216 23.04 -19.51 15.79
CA LEU A 216 22.16 -18.47 16.27
C LEU A 216 20.81 -19.12 16.52
N ALA A 217 20.46 -19.29 17.80
CA ALA A 217 19.34 -20.11 18.20
C ALA A 217 18.05 -19.58 17.54
N GLN A 218 17.55 -20.36 16.58
CA GLN A 218 16.25 -20.11 15.98
C GLN A 218 15.21 -20.35 17.07
N SER A 219 14.84 -19.30 17.80
CA SER A 219 13.72 -19.30 18.73
C SER A 219 12.44 -19.40 17.91
N SER A 220 12.15 -20.60 17.42
CA SER A 220 11.00 -20.92 16.57
C SER A 220 9.72 -20.44 17.26
N PRO A 221 9.09 -19.37 16.77
CA PRO A 221 7.91 -18.85 17.41
C PRO A 221 6.80 -19.88 17.20
N SER A 222 6.12 -20.27 18.28
CA SER A 222 5.10 -21.34 18.28
C SER A 222 3.84 -21.02 17.46
N GLN A 223 3.82 -19.86 16.80
CA GLN A 223 2.75 -19.35 15.97
C GLN A 223 3.32 -18.82 14.65
N ALA A 224 2.51 -18.82 13.59
CA ALA A 224 2.85 -18.22 12.31
C ALA A 224 2.86 -16.68 12.41
N PRO A 225 3.77 -15.93 11.75
CA PRO A 225 3.74 -14.47 11.74
C PRO A 225 2.52 -13.91 11.00
N LEU A 226 2.10 -12.71 11.39
CA LEU A 226 1.00 -11.99 10.72
C LEU A 226 1.55 -11.26 9.50
N VAL A 227 1.00 -11.56 8.32
CA VAL A 227 1.46 -11.00 7.05
C VAL A 227 0.34 -10.21 6.39
N ARG A 228 0.65 -9.00 5.94
CA ARG A 228 -0.22 -8.15 5.11
C ARG A 228 0.47 -7.89 3.80
N ILE A 229 -0.20 -8.19 2.70
CA ILE A 229 0.23 -7.72 1.38
C ILE A 229 -0.55 -6.46 1.05
N HIS A 230 0.13 -5.33 0.95
CA HIS A 230 -0.44 -4.03 0.63
C HIS A 230 -0.14 -3.66 -0.83
N SER A 231 -1.06 -2.95 -1.49
CA SER A 231 -0.85 -2.35 -2.80
C SER A 231 -0.96 -0.84 -2.62
N GLU A 232 0.12 -0.13 -2.93
CA GLU A 232 0.24 1.35 -2.91
C GLU A 232 -1.06 2.04 -3.36
N CYS A 233 -1.56 2.95 -2.53
CA CYS A 233 -2.76 3.75 -2.77
C CYS A 233 -2.54 5.17 -2.20
N TYR A 234 -1.72 5.95 -2.90
CA TYR A 234 -1.29 7.30 -2.51
C TYR A 234 -2.44 8.20 -2.03
N THR A 235 -3.58 8.13 -2.72
CA THR A 235 -4.76 8.94 -2.35
C THR A 235 -5.36 8.53 -1.00
N GLY A 236 -5.39 7.25 -0.65
CA GLY A 236 -5.92 6.77 0.63
C GLY A 236 -4.91 6.85 1.77
N GLU A 237 -3.62 6.70 1.47
CA GLU A 237 -2.54 6.60 2.46
C GLU A 237 -1.88 7.96 2.77
N THR A 238 -1.79 8.85 1.79
CA THR A 238 -1.06 10.13 1.90
C THR A 238 -1.97 11.36 1.76
N ALA A 239 -3.12 11.23 1.09
CA ALA A 239 -4.05 12.34 0.83
C ALA A 239 -5.41 12.19 1.54
N TRP A 240 -5.49 11.35 2.59
CA TRP A 240 -6.67 11.16 3.45
C TRP A 240 -7.99 10.89 2.70
N SER A 241 -7.95 10.27 1.52
CA SER A 241 -9.11 10.17 0.64
C SER A 241 -10.18 9.21 1.15
N ALA A 242 -11.34 9.78 1.48
CA ALA A 242 -12.54 9.02 1.85
C ALA A 242 -13.20 8.24 0.68
N ARG A 243 -12.53 8.10 -0.48
CA ARG A 243 -12.99 7.25 -1.61
C ARG A 243 -12.61 5.78 -1.47
N CYS A 244 -11.75 5.44 -0.51
CA CYS A 244 -11.31 4.06 -0.28
C CYS A 244 -10.83 3.84 1.16
N ASP A 245 -10.86 2.59 1.62
CA ASP A 245 -10.38 2.13 2.93
C ASP A 245 -8.86 1.89 2.99
N CYS A 246 -8.09 2.24 1.95
CA CYS A 246 -6.70 1.77 1.83
C CYS A 246 -5.76 2.28 2.93
N GLY A 247 -5.87 3.55 3.34
CA GLY A 247 -5.11 4.10 4.47
C GLY A 247 -5.47 3.42 5.78
N GLU A 248 -6.76 3.31 6.09
CA GLU A 248 -7.28 2.61 7.27
C GLU A 248 -6.81 1.13 7.32
N GLN A 249 -6.72 0.46 6.16
CA GLN A 249 -6.16 -0.89 6.05
C GLN A 249 -4.62 -0.97 6.16
N LEU A 250 -3.88 0.12 5.93
CA LEU A 250 -2.44 0.19 6.19
C LEU A 250 -2.19 0.42 7.68
N ASP A 251 -2.88 1.41 8.25
CA ASP A 251 -2.82 1.77 9.67
C ASP A 251 -3.22 0.61 10.57
N GLU A 252 -4.34 -0.07 10.30
CA GLU A 252 -4.78 -1.22 11.10
C GLU A 252 -3.81 -2.41 10.98
N ALA A 253 -3.20 -2.64 9.82
CA ALA A 253 -2.17 -3.66 9.67
C ALA A 253 -0.93 -3.34 10.51
N ALA A 254 -0.44 -2.10 10.45
CA ALA A 254 0.70 -1.65 11.24
C ALA A 254 0.38 -1.70 12.74
N ARG A 255 -0.82 -1.25 13.14
CA ARG A 255 -1.30 -1.29 14.52
C ARG A 255 -1.31 -2.72 15.06
N LEU A 256 -1.94 -3.67 14.35
CA LEU A 256 -2.01 -5.08 14.75
C LEU A 256 -0.63 -5.75 14.85
N MET A 257 0.36 -5.31 14.06
CA MET A 257 1.73 -5.85 14.11
C MET A 257 2.63 -5.16 15.14
N SER A 258 2.25 -3.97 15.66
CA SER A 258 3.11 -3.13 16.50
C SER A 258 3.08 -3.44 18.00
N PHE A 259 1.97 -3.96 18.53
CA PHE A 259 1.81 -4.12 19.98
C PHE A 259 2.78 -5.14 20.60
N PRO A 260 3.25 -4.95 21.84
CA PRO A 260 3.82 -6.03 22.64
C PRO A 260 2.80 -7.16 22.88
N LEU A 261 3.29 -8.40 22.98
CA LEU A 261 2.46 -9.59 23.22
C LEU A 261 1.61 -9.49 24.50
N GLU A 262 2.14 -8.80 25.51
CA GLU A 262 1.51 -8.57 26.81
C GLU A 262 0.28 -7.66 26.68
N GLU A 263 0.43 -6.52 25.98
CA GLU A 263 -0.66 -5.56 25.74
C GLU A 263 -1.77 -6.17 24.84
N LEU A 264 -1.40 -7.01 23.88
CA LEU A 264 -2.37 -7.77 23.07
C LEU A 264 -3.24 -8.71 23.91
N ALA A 265 -2.65 -9.38 24.92
CA ALA A 265 -3.38 -10.29 25.78
C ALA A 265 -4.41 -9.54 26.64
N GLU A 266 -4.06 -8.37 27.18
CA GLU A 266 -5.00 -7.54 27.93
C GLU A 266 -6.14 -7.01 27.04
N ILE A 267 -5.83 -6.46 25.85
CA ILE A 267 -6.84 -5.95 24.91
C ILE A 267 -7.82 -7.06 24.47
N ALA A 268 -7.31 -8.27 24.17
CA ALA A 268 -8.16 -9.42 23.83
C ALA A 268 -9.09 -9.82 24.98
N SER A 269 -8.61 -9.77 26.23
CA SER A 269 -9.41 -10.09 27.42
C SER A 269 -10.54 -9.09 27.68
N GLN A 270 -10.35 -7.81 27.33
CA GLN A 270 -11.30 -6.73 27.62
C GLN A 270 -12.39 -6.55 26.55
N HIS A 271 -12.10 -6.88 25.29
CA HIS A 271 -13.00 -6.56 24.17
C HIS A 271 -13.68 -7.75 23.49
N ALA A 272 -13.35 -9.00 23.85
CA ALA A 272 -13.90 -10.21 23.22
C ALA A 272 -13.71 -10.29 21.69
N VAL A 273 -12.76 -9.52 21.15
CA VAL A 273 -12.30 -9.59 19.75
C VAL A 273 -11.06 -10.49 19.70
N PRO A 274 -10.98 -11.47 18.78
CA PRO A 274 -9.76 -12.24 18.59
C PRO A 274 -8.66 -11.34 17.99
N VAL A 275 -7.80 -10.78 18.84
CA VAL A 275 -6.65 -10.00 18.37
C VAL A 275 -5.54 -10.97 17.95
N PRO A 276 -5.00 -10.90 16.72
CA PRO A 276 -4.02 -11.87 16.26
C PRO A 276 -2.67 -11.61 16.93
N SER A 277 -2.28 -12.45 17.89
CA SER A 277 -0.94 -12.46 18.52
C SER A 277 0.16 -12.27 17.48
N ASN A 278 1.12 -11.38 17.75
CA ASN A 278 2.28 -11.11 16.90
C ASN A 278 3.60 -11.62 17.52
N ALA A 279 3.54 -12.62 18.42
CA ALA A 279 4.72 -13.20 19.10
C ALA A 279 5.87 -13.61 18.16
N SER A 280 5.54 -13.90 16.90
CA SER A 280 6.46 -14.31 15.83
C SER A 280 7.08 -13.15 15.03
N GLY A 281 6.65 -11.91 15.29
CA GLY A 281 6.80 -10.77 14.39
C GLY A 281 5.66 -10.63 13.37
N GLY A 282 5.74 -9.60 12.55
CA GLY A 282 4.78 -9.32 11.46
C GLY A 282 5.43 -8.64 10.26
N VAL A 283 4.79 -8.74 9.08
CA VAL A 283 5.31 -8.15 7.83
C VAL A 283 4.20 -7.49 7.03
N ILE A 284 4.39 -6.23 6.64
CA ILE A 284 3.63 -5.57 5.57
C ILE A 284 4.52 -5.52 4.32
N VAL A 285 4.25 -6.36 3.32
CA VAL A 285 4.87 -6.23 2.00
C VAL A 285 4.09 -5.17 1.22
N TYR A 286 4.72 -4.03 1.00
CA TYR A 286 4.16 -2.85 0.33
C TYR A 286 4.62 -2.82 -1.12
N LEU A 287 3.71 -3.22 -2.03
CA LEU A 287 3.98 -3.29 -3.46
C LEU A 287 3.54 -2.01 -4.18
N ARG A 288 4.45 -1.40 -4.93
CA ARG A 288 4.25 -0.14 -5.69
C ARG A 288 3.52 -0.38 -7.01
N GLN A 289 2.25 -0.74 -6.88
CA GLN A 289 1.33 -1.04 -7.98
C GLN A 289 0.00 -0.29 -7.83
N GLU A 290 0.10 1.02 -7.65
CA GLU A 290 -1.01 1.98 -7.64
C GLU A 290 -2.00 1.78 -8.80
N GLY A 291 -3.27 2.10 -8.55
CA GLY A 291 -4.37 1.99 -9.49
C GLY A 291 -4.80 0.56 -9.79
N ARG A 292 -4.27 -0.44 -9.07
CA ARG A 292 -4.27 -1.87 -9.46
C ARG A 292 -3.35 -2.16 -10.65
N GLY A 293 -2.20 -1.48 -10.71
CA GLY A 293 -1.19 -1.64 -11.75
C GLY A 293 -1.30 -0.66 -12.93
N ILE A 294 -2.39 0.12 -13.04
CA ILE A 294 -2.55 1.15 -14.08
C ILE A 294 -1.83 2.48 -13.74
N GLY A 295 -1.39 2.65 -12.50
CA GLY A 295 -0.70 3.85 -12.01
C GLY A 295 -1.63 5.00 -11.59
N LEU A 296 -1.04 6.03 -10.99
CA LEU A 296 -1.78 7.12 -10.36
C LEU A 296 -2.54 8.00 -11.37
N GLY A 297 -1.92 8.36 -12.50
CA GLY A 297 -2.56 9.23 -13.50
C GLY A 297 -3.86 8.64 -14.07
N GLU A 298 -3.85 7.34 -14.41
CA GLU A 298 -5.02 6.63 -14.91
C GLU A 298 -6.09 6.41 -13.83
N LYS A 299 -5.68 6.16 -12.58
CA LYS A 299 -6.59 6.15 -11.42
C LYS A 299 -7.30 7.50 -11.22
N LEU A 300 -6.60 8.63 -11.39
CA LEU A 300 -7.20 9.97 -11.30
C LEU A 300 -8.14 10.25 -12.47
N LYS A 301 -7.81 9.83 -13.70
CA LYS A 301 -8.76 9.86 -14.83
C LYS A 301 -10.02 9.03 -14.54
N ALA A 302 -9.86 7.82 -13.98
CA ALA A 302 -10.97 6.95 -13.63
C ALA A 302 -11.85 7.56 -12.52
N TYR A 303 -11.26 8.29 -11.57
CA TYR A 303 -12.00 9.08 -10.59
C TYR A 303 -12.82 10.20 -11.25
N ASN A 304 -12.25 10.98 -12.16
CA ASN A 304 -12.99 12.03 -12.86
C ASN A 304 -14.18 11.46 -13.67
N LEU A 305 -14.05 10.26 -14.25
CA LEU A 305 -15.17 9.57 -14.90
C LEU A 305 -16.25 9.10 -13.92
N GLN A 306 -15.87 8.69 -12.70
CA GLN A 306 -16.82 8.37 -11.62
C GLN A 306 -17.55 9.61 -11.10
N ASP A 307 -16.86 10.75 -11.01
CA ASP A 307 -17.45 12.05 -10.66
C ASP A 307 -18.40 12.58 -11.77
N LEU A 308 -18.20 12.14 -13.02
CA LEU A 308 -19.12 12.35 -14.15
C LEU A 308 -20.24 11.28 -14.24
N GLY A 309 -20.34 10.36 -13.27
CA GLY A 309 -21.44 9.40 -13.13
C GLY A 309 -21.19 7.97 -13.61
N SER A 310 -20.03 7.66 -14.21
CA SER A 310 -19.71 6.28 -14.63
C SER A 310 -19.41 5.36 -13.44
N ASP A 311 -19.81 4.09 -13.50
CA ASP A 311 -19.45 3.13 -12.45
C ASP A 311 -17.97 2.71 -12.51
N THR A 312 -17.40 2.23 -11.40
CA THR A 312 -15.96 1.90 -11.31
C THR A 312 -15.48 0.89 -12.36
N VAL A 313 -16.35 0.03 -12.90
CA VAL A 313 -16.03 -0.88 -14.02
C VAL A 313 -16.09 -0.12 -15.35
N GLU A 314 -17.14 0.66 -15.57
CA GLU A 314 -17.32 1.47 -16.78
C GLU A 314 -16.18 2.49 -16.97
N ALA A 315 -15.78 3.19 -15.91
CA ALA A 315 -14.65 4.13 -15.94
C ALA A 315 -13.33 3.47 -16.37
N ASN A 316 -13.09 2.21 -15.98
CA ASN A 316 -11.94 1.43 -16.45
C ASN A 316 -12.10 0.98 -17.91
N LEU A 317 -13.31 0.57 -18.34
CA LEU A 317 -13.57 0.18 -19.73
C LEU A 317 -13.45 1.36 -20.71
N LEU A 318 -13.90 2.55 -20.32
CA LEU A 318 -13.73 3.79 -21.09
C LEU A 318 -12.24 4.13 -21.31
N LEU A 319 -11.42 3.92 -20.28
CA LEU A 319 -9.96 4.08 -20.33
C LEU A 319 -9.22 2.86 -20.90
N ARG A 320 -9.95 1.80 -21.29
CA ARG A 320 -9.46 0.52 -21.84
C ARG A 320 -8.57 -0.30 -20.89
N HIS A 321 -8.68 -0.06 -19.59
CA HIS A 321 -7.93 -0.77 -18.55
C HIS A 321 -8.60 -2.08 -18.12
N PRO A 322 -7.83 -3.11 -17.73
CA PRO A 322 -8.38 -4.29 -17.08
C PRO A 322 -8.87 -3.96 -15.65
N ALA A 323 -9.86 -4.71 -15.14
CA ALA A 323 -10.40 -4.50 -13.79
C ALA A 323 -9.38 -4.76 -12.64
N ASP A 324 -8.31 -5.50 -12.93
CA ASP A 324 -7.11 -5.64 -12.11
C ASP A 324 -5.93 -6.03 -13.02
N ALA A 325 -4.80 -5.30 -12.96
CA ALA A 325 -3.58 -5.63 -13.70
C ALA A 325 -2.47 -6.21 -12.80
N ARG A 326 -2.73 -6.37 -11.49
CA ARG A 326 -1.71 -6.70 -10.50
C ARG A 326 -1.18 -8.12 -10.65
N SER A 327 0.08 -8.29 -10.23
CA SER A 327 0.66 -9.59 -9.87
C SER A 327 1.04 -9.58 -8.39
N TYR A 328 1.11 -10.77 -7.80
CA TYR A 328 1.49 -10.98 -6.41
C TYR A 328 2.71 -11.90 -6.23
N GLY A 329 3.24 -12.50 -7.31
CA GLY A 329 4.45 -13.32 -7.25
C GLY A 329 5.68 -12.57 -6.73
N LEU A 330 5.73 -11.24 -6.90
CA LEU A 330 6.77 -10.38 -6.30
C LEU A 330 6.66 -10.31 -4.76
N ALA A 331 5.44 -10.32 -4.21
CA ALA A 331 5.27 -10.46 -2.76
C ALA A 331 5.61 -11.87 -2.27
N THR A 332 5.28 -12.93 -3.02
CA THR A 332 5.72 -14.30 -2.69
C THR A 332 7.24 -14.39 -2.65
N ALA A 333 7.95 -13.83 -3.64
CA ALA A 333 9.41 -13.78 -3.66
C ALA A 333 10.01 -13.03 -2.46
N ILE A 334 9.46 -11.85 -2.11
CA ILE A 334 9.87 -11.08 -0.93
C ILE A 334 9.63 -11.88 0.37
N LEU A 335 8.52 -12.62 0.48
CA LEU A 335 8.25 -13.47 1.65
C LEU A 335 9.24 -14.64 1.75
N VAL A 336 9.58 -15.29 0.64
CA VAL A 336 10.59 -16.36 0.61
C VAL A 336 11.97 -15.82 1.02
N ASP A 337 12.38 -14.66 0.52
CA ASP A 337 13.65 -14.03 0.93
C ASP A 337 13.66 -13.63 2.42
N LEU A 338 12.52 -13.19 2.98
CA LEU A 338 12.34 -12.95 4.42
C LEU A 338 12.29 -14.24 5.27
N GLY A 339 12.54 -15.41 4.69
CA GLY A 339 12.52 -16.71 5.36
C GLY A 339 11.12 -17.24 5.68
N LEU A 340 10.07 -16.65 5.10
CA LEU A 340 8.66 -17.02 5.33
C LEU A 340 8.10 -17.99 4.28
N GLY A 341 8.94 -18.48 3.36
CA GLY A 341 8.61 -19.53 2.41
C GLY A 341 8.49 -20.93 3.06
N GLU A 342 7.92 -21.89 2.32
CA GLU A 342 7.81 -23.29 2.77
C GLU A 342 9.17 -23.87 3.23
N ASP A 343 10.24 -23.49 2.52
CA ASP A 343 11.62 -23.95 2.71
C ASP A 343 12.31 -23.48 4.01
N SER A 344 11.68 -22.62 4.81
CA SER A 344 12.19 -22.23 6.14
C SER A 344 11.10 -21.97 7.20
N ASN A 345 9.84 -21.86 6.81
CA ASN A 345 8.72 -21.61 7.71
C ASN A 345 7.67 -22.73 7.62
N PRO A 346 7.91 -23.89 8.26
CA PRO A 346 6.95 -25.01 8.31
C PRO A 346 5.68 -24.68 9.12
N HIS A 347 5.61 -23.52 9.77
CA HIS A 347 4.41 -23.03 10.44
C HIS A 347 3.51 -22.19 9.54
N GLY A 348 4.00 -21.78 8.36
CA GLY A 348 3.28 -20.93 7.40
C GLY A 348 3.07 -19.51 7.90
N ILE A 349 2.23 -18.75 7.18
CA ILE A 349 1.86 -17.37 7.51
C ILE A 349 0.36 -17.25 7.81
N ARG A 350 -0.02 -16.20 8.56
CA ARG A 350 -1.42 -15.78 8.72
C ARG A 350 -1.65 -14.53 7.87
N LEU A 351 -2.47 -14.63 6.83
CA LEU A 351 -2.60 -13.59 5.80
C LEU A 351 -3.80 -12.69 6.07
N LEU A 352 -3.54 -11.39 6.33
CA LEU A 352 -4.52 -10.37 6.66
C LEU A 352 -5.23 -9.83 5.40
N THR A 353 -6.29 -10.53 4.96
CA THR A 353 -7.01 -10.20 3.71
C THR A 353 -8.47 -10.66 3.66
N ASN A 354 -9.25 -9.91 2.87
CA ASN A 354 -10.64 -10.24 2.50
C ASN A 354 -10.73 -10.83 1.08
N ASN A 355 -9.63 -10.85 0.33
CA ASN A 355 -9.63 -11.29 -1.06
C ASN A 355 -9.15 -12.76 -1.18
N PRO A 356 -10.02 -13.73 -1.51
CA PRO A 356 -9.64 -15.14 -1.66
C PRO A 356 -8.65 -15.38 -2.82
N ASP A 357 -8.68 -14.56 -3.87
CA ASP A 357 -7.70 -14.64 -4.96
C ASP A 357 -6.31 -14.22 -4.50
N LYS A 358 -6.23 -13.31 -3.52
CA LYS A 358 -4.96 -12.89 -2.92
C LYS A 358 -4.32 -13.97 -2.06
N VAL A 359 -5.11 -14.88 -1.47
CA VAL A 359 -4.59 -16.07 -0.78
C VAL A 359 -3.86 -16.94 -1.81
N ARG A 360 -4.60 -17.40 -2.83
CA ARG A 360 -4.08 -18.28 -3.90
C ARG A 360 -2.91 -17.68 -4.66
N ALA A 361 -2.93 -16.36 -4.88
CA ALA A 361 -1.86 -15.65 -5.58
C ALA A 361 -0.60 -15.38 -4.75
N ILE A 362 -0.67 -15.55 -3.42
CA ILE A 362 0.47 -15.43 -2.50
C ILE A 362 1.05 -16.79 -2.16
N GLU A 363 0.23 -17.84 -2.07
CA GLU A 363 0.71 -19.21 -1.98
C GLU A 363 1.66 -19.56 -3.14
N GLY A 364 1.37 -19.04 -4.34
CA GLY A 364 2.21 -19.16 -5.52
C GLY A 364 1.82 -20.34 -6.42
N ALA A 365 2.65 -20.63 -7.42
CA ALA A 365 2.38 -21.70 -8.39
C ALA A 365 2.79 -23.08 -7.86
N ASN A 366 3.78 -23.13 -6.98
CA ASN A 366 4.38 -24.34 -6.43
C ASN A 366 4.20 -24.45 -4.90
N ARG A 367 3.38 -23.58 -4.30
CA ARG A 367 3.19 -23.40 -2.83
C ARG A 367 4.43 -22.86 -2.12
N GLU A 368 5.14 -21.96 -2.79
CA GLU A 368 6.34 -21.30 -2.29
C GLU A 368 6.13 -20.60 -0.93
N VAL A 369 4.89 -20.21 -0.59
CA VAL A 369 4.48 -19.76 0.75
C VAL A 369 3.24 -20.54 1.22
N VAL A 370 3.22 -21.01 2.47
CA VAL A 370 2.05 -21.70 3.05
C VAL A 370 1.16 -20.71 3.82
N VAL A 371 -0.07 -20.45 3.35
CA VAL A 371 -1.05 -19.65 4.10
C VAL A 371 -1.85 -20.55 5.05
N LYS A 372 -1.50 -20.54 6.33
CA LYS A 372 -2.14 -21.36 7.37
C LYS A 372 -3.51 -20.82 7.81
N GLU A 373 -3.70 -19.52 7.73
CA GLU A 373 -4.91 -18.82 8.21
C GLU A 373 -5.17 -17.58 7.36
N ARG A 374 -6.45 -17.31 7.06
CA ARG A 374 -6.90 -15.99 6.58
C ARG A 374 -7.42 -15.19 7.77
N VAL A 375 -6.74 -14.11 8.11
CA VAL A 375 -7.24 -13.14 9.10
C VAL A 375 -8.09 -12.10 8.37
N PRO A 376 -9.34 -11.82 8.78
CA PRO A 376 -10.18 -10.82 8.14
C PRO A 376 -9.71 -9.40 8.44
N MET A 377 -9.80 -8.53 7.44
CA MET A 377 -9.52 -7.10 7.50
C MET A 377 -10.86 -6.34 7.44
N ILE A 378 -11.62 -6.40 8.52
CA ILE A 378 -12.96 -5.76 8.62
C ILE A 378 -12.77 -4.23 8.73
N PRO A 379 -13.47 -3.41 7.92
CA PRO A 379 -13.43 -1.94 8.02
C PRO A 379 -13.74 -1.46 9.44
N LEU A 380 -13.01 -0.45 9.92
CA LEU A 380 -13.13 0.07 11.27
C LEU A 380 -14.51 0.69 11.53
N ALA A 381 -15.10 1.30 10.51
CA ALA A 381 -16.48 1.77 10.51
C ALA A 381 -17.48 0.65 10.81
N TRP A 382 -17.30 -0.53 10.22
CA TRP A 382 -18.20 -1.67 10.41
C TRP A 382 -17.94 -2.34 11.78
N ARG A 383 -16.67 -2.61 12.11
CA ARG A 383 -16.26 -3.23 13.38
C ARG A 383 -16.67 -2.41 14.61
N SER A 384 -16.66 -1.07 14.52
CA SER A 384 -16.98 -0.17 15.64
C SER A 384 -18.47 0.19 15.76
N GLY A 385 -19.33 -0.31 14.87
CA GLY A 385 -20.72 0.15 14.77
C GLY A 385 -20.82 1.64 14.40
N GLY A 386 -19.90 2.13 13.58
CA GLY A 386 -19.81 3.53 13.16
C GLY A 386 -19.32 4.49 14.26
N LYS A 387 -18.55 4.02 15.26
CA LYS A 387 -17.95 4.91 16.29
C LYS A 387 -16.56 5.42 15.89
N GLN A 388 -15.88 4.74 14.98
CA GLN A 388 -14.54 5.02 14.47
C GLN A 388 -14.50 4.75 12.96
N GLY A 389 -13.39 5.10 12.30
CA GLY A 389 -13.16 4.81 10.88
C GLY A 389 -13.80 5.80 9.90
N ILE A 390 -13.50 5.61 8.62
CA ILE A 390 -13.98 6.47 7.52
C ILE A 390 -15.49 6.31 7.33
N LYS A 391 -16.21 7.43 7.22
CA LYS A 391 -17.62 7.48 6.84
C LYS A 391 -17.81 8.38 5.62
N SER A 392 -18.22 7.80 4.50
CA SER A 392 -18.55 8.50 3.26
C SER A 392 -19.49 7.61 2.42
N LEU A 393 -20.16 8.19 1.42
CA LEU A 393 -20.98 7.40 0.48
C LEU A 393 -20.05 6.66 -0.51
N GLU A 394 -18.90 7.25 -0.78
CA GLU A 394 -17.87 6.79 -1.70
C GLU A 394 -17.18 5.52 -1.20
N VAL A 395 -16.80 5.46 0.10
CA VAL A 395 -16.19 4.25 0.68
C VAL A 395 -17.19 3.10 0.75
N GLU A 396 -18.46 3.38 1.05
CA GLU A 396 -19.53 2.37 1.08
C GLU A 396 -19.86 1.85 -0.31
N GLY A 397 -19.92 2.71 -1.34
CA GLY A 397 -20.06 2.31 -2.74
C GLY A 397 -18.89 1.45 -3.23
N TYR A 398 -17.67 1.81 -2.83
CA TYR A 398 -16.44 1.08 -3.12
C TYR A 398 -16.36 -0.28 -2.41
N LEU A 399 -16.74 -0.36 -1.13
CA LEU A 399 -16.83 -1.61 -0.36
C LEU A 399 -17.93 -2.54 -0.90
N ARG A 400 -19.11 -2.00 -1.21
CA ARG A 400 -20.18 -2.74 -1.89
C ARG A 400 -19.72 -3.31 -3.23
N THR A 401 -18.91 -2.54 -3.98
CA THR A 401 -18.32 -3.00 -5.25
C THR A 401 -17.28 -4.11 -5.05
N LYS A 402 -16.42 -4.03 -4.01
CA LYS A 402 -15.51 -5.12 -3.63
C LYS A 402 -16.25 -6.43 -3.32
N ILE A 403 -17.36 -6.37 -2.59
CA ILE A 403 -18.15 -7.56 -2.26
C ILE A 403 -18.88 -8.05 -3.53
N ALA A 404 -19.86 -7.28 -4.02
CA ALA A 404 -20.81 -7.74 -5.03
C ALA A 404 -20.20 -7.93 -6.42
N LYS A 405 -19.22 -7.11 -6.82
CA LYS A 405 -18.55 -7.22 -8.13
C LYS A 405 -17.16 -7.86 -8.05
N MET A 406 -16.60 -8.18 -6.88
CA MET A 406 -15.20 -8.68 -6.77
C MET A 406 -14.98 -9.76 -5.68
N GLY A 407 -16.05 -10.41 -5.18
CA GLY A 407 -15.95 -11.63 -4.38
C GLY A 407 -15.18 -11.50 -3.04
N HIS A 408 -15.06 -10.29 -2.49
CA HIS A 408 -14.36 -10.09 -1.22
C HIS A 408 -15.19 -10.60 -0.05
N MET A 409 -14.61 -11.49 0.75
CA MET A 409 -15.16 -12.05 1.98
C MET A 409 -14.88 -11.07 3.13
N ILE A 410 -15.83 -10.19 3.44
CA ILE A 410 -15.76 -9.27 4.59
C ILE A 410 -16.59 -9.86 5.75
N GLU A 411 -16.11 -11.03 6.19
CA GLU A 411 -16.52 -11.83 7.34
C GLU A 411 -15.24 -12.22 8.10
#